data_AF-A0AAU5D2R3-F1
#
_entry.id   AF-A0AAU5D2R3-F1
#
_cell.length_a   1.000
_cell.length_b   1.000
_cell.length_c   1.000
_cell.angle_alpha   90.00
_cell.angle_beta   90.00
_cell.angle_gamma   90.00
#
_symmetry.space_group_name_H-M   'P 1'
#
loop_
_entity.id
_entity.type
_entity.pdbx_description
1 polymer ?
#
loop_
_entity_poly.entity_id
_entity_poly.type
_entity_poly.pdbx_seq_one_letter_code
_entity_poly.pdbx_strand_id
1 'polypeptide(L)'
;MTWGSLSGVGDKALDRLLRLAAPQPAGTLTEPPRLTGAATDVPSSAVFCTDNGLSTALVEGLVAAGEPSARALTDPRTCYFDLPTGHWPMLSAPEALTAVLLRAAAGEGHRLTAPATP
;
A
#
# COMPACT_ATOMS: atom_id res chain seq x y z
N MET A 1 12.87 15.35 0.17
CA MET A 1 12.00 14.52 1.04
C MET A 1 12.51 13.09 0.96
N THR A 2 13.01 12.53 2.06
CA THR A 2 13.82 11.29 2.07
C THR A 2 12.99 10.00 2.18
N TRP A 3 11.65 10.12 2.31
CA TRP A 3 10.78 9.02 2.75
C TRP A 3 9.79 8.51 1.68
N GLY A 4 9.95 8.91 0.41
CA GLY A 4 9.12 8.43 -0.69
C GLY A 4 9.38 9.19 -2.00
N SER A 5 9.20 8.51 -3.13
CA SER A 5 9.37 9.12 -4.46
C SER A 5 8.36 10.24 -4.71
N LEU A 6 8.85 11.39 -5.17
CA LEU A 6 8.03 12.53 -5.63
C LEU A 6 7.68 12.45 -7.13
N SER A 7 7.92 11.30 -7.77
CA SER A 7 7.59 11.08 -9.18
C SER A 7 6.15 11.52 -9.49
N GLY A 8 6.02 12.42 -10.47
CA GLY A 8 4.75 12.98 -10.92
C GLY A 8 4.13 14.07 -10.03
N VAL A 9 4.72 14.40 -8.87
CA VAL A 9 4.22 15.50 -8.01
C VAL A 9 4.79 16.83 -8.51
N GLY A 10 3.93 17.70 -9.05
CA GLY A 10 4.33 19.04 -9.50
C GLY A 10 4.55 20.03 -8.34
N ASP A 11 5.32 21.09 -8.61
CA ASP A 11 5.76 22.08 -7.61
C ASP A 11 4.60 22.68 -6.80
N LYS A 12 3.50 23.05 -7.44
CA LYS A 12 2.33 23.62 -6.74
C LYS A 12 1.71 22.63 -5.75
N ALA A 13 1.68 21.34 -6.08
CA ALA A 13 1.16 20.30 -5.21
C ALA A 13 2.13 20.03 -4.06
N LEU A 14 3.44 20.03 -4.34
CA LEU A 14 4.49 19.92 -3.34
C LEU A 14 4.46 21.09 -2.34
N ASP A 15 4.35 22.32 -2.82
CA ASP A 15 4.24 23.52 -1.99
C ASP A 15 2.99 23.46 -1.11
N ARG A 16 1.86 22.99 -1.66
CA ARG A 16 0.63 22.80 -0.90
C ARG A 16 0.82 21.73 0.18
N LEU A 17 1.44 20.60 -0.15
CA LEU A 17 1.74 19.53 0.79
C LEU A 17 2.61 20.05 1.94
N LEU A 18 3.68 20.77 1.63
CA LEU A 18 4.59 21.35 2.62
C LEU A 18 3.90 22.37 3.54
N ARG A 19 3.06 23.25 2.98
CA ARG A 19 2.31 24.23 3.78
C ARG A 19 1.28 23.60 4.72
N LEU A 20 0.72 22.45 4.36
CA LEU A 20 -0.33 21.77 5.13
C LEU A 20 0.21 20.64 6.01
N ALA A 21 1.48 20.26 5.84
CA ALA A 21 2.10 19.20 6.63
C ALA A 21 2.19 19.61 8.10
N ALA A 22 1.76 18.73 8.99
CA ALA A 22 1.98 18.84 10.43
C ALA A 22 3.09 17.85 10.86
N PRO A 23 3.87 18.18 11.90
CA PRO A 23 4.83 17.22 12.47
C PRO A 23 4.14 15.94 12.93
N GLN A 24 4.69 14.78 12.55
CA GLN A 24 4.21 13.48 13.02
C GLN A 24 4.63 13.30 14.49
N PRO A 25 3.69 13.01 15.42
CA PRO A 25 4.04 12.76 16.82
C PRO A 25 4.95 11.52 16.93
N ALA A 26 6.11 11.65 17.59
CA ALA A 26 7.11 10.57 17.63
C ALA A 26 6.56 9.25 18.21
N GLY A 27 5.65 9.33 19.18
CA GLY A 27 5.02 8.16 19.81
C GLY A 27 4.29 7.25 18.83
N THR A 28 3.73 7.77 17.73
CA THR A 28 3.04 6.92 16.74
C THR A 28 3.99 5.99 15.98
N LEU A 29 5.29 6.27 15.99
CA LEU A 29 6.32 5.46 15.34
C LEU A 29 7.05 4.52 16.32
N THR A 30 7.12 4.88 17.60
CA THR A 30 7.94 4.17 18.60
C THR A 30 7.13 3.38 19.60
N GLU A 31 5.86 3.72 19.83
CA GLU A 31 5.01 2.99 20.76
C GLU A 31 4.58 1.64 20.15
N PRO A 32 4.76 0.52 20.85
CA PRO A 32 4.33 -0.79 20.34
C PRO A 32 2.80 -0.85 20.15
N PRO A 33 2.30 -1.24 18.97
CA PRO A 33 0.87 -1.34 18.74
C PRO A 33 0.25 -2.49 19.56
N ARG A 34 -0.92 -2.24 20.16
CA ARG A 34 -1.73 -3.28 20.81
C ARG A 34 -2.80 -3.78 19.85
N LEU A 35 -2.55 -4.90 19.18
CA LEU A 35 -3.47 -5.50 18.22
C LEU A 35 -4.46 -6.42 18.92
N THR A 36 -5.74 -6.06 18.92
CA THR A 36 -6.83 -6.86 19.53
C THR A 36 -7.44 -7.88 18.57
N GLY A 37 -7.14 -7.77 17.27
CA GLY A 37 -7.77 -8.57 16.23
C GLY A 37 -9.18 -8.13 15.85
N ALA A 38 -9.71 -7.02 16.39
CA ALA A 38 -11.07 -6.56 16.11
C ALA A 38 -11.33 -6.23 14.62
N ALA A 39 -10.28 -5.90 13.86
CA ALA A 39 -10.36 -5.63 12.43
C ALA A 39 -9.95 -6.83 11.57
N THR A 40 -9.61 -7.98 12.17
CA THR A 40 -9.08 -9.13 11.41
C THR A 40 -10.08 -9.56 10.35
N ASP A 41 -11.38 -9.59 10.64
CA ASP A 41 -12.41 -10.07 9.69
C ASP A 41 -12.84 -9.02 8.64
N VAL A 42 -12.32 -7.80 8.68
CA VAL A 42 -12.62 -6.75 7.70
C VAL A 42 -11.85 -6.99 6.40
N PRO A 43 -12.52 -7.10 5.23
CA PRO A 43 -11.84 -7.18 3.94
C PRO A 43 -10.95 -5.97 3.69
N SER A 44 -9.82 -6.16 3.02
CA SER A 44 -8.86 -5.09 2.80
C SER A 44 -8.35 -5.06 1.36
N SER A 45 -7.78 -3.93 0.95
CA SER A 45 -7.15 -3.79 -0.34
C SER A 45 -5.84 -3.02 -0.21
N ALA A 46 -4.81 -3.50 -0.88
CA ALA A 46 -3.50 -2.86 -0.95
C ALA A 46 -3.29 -2.31 -2.36
N VAL A 47 -2.86 -1.04 -2.44
CA VAL A 47 -2.49 -0.37 -3.69
C VAL A 47 -1.00 -0.05 -3.62
N PHE A 48 -0.20 -0.71 -4.44
CA PHE A 48 1.23 -0.50 -4.51
C PHE A 48 1.58 0.56 -5.54
N CYS A 49 2.32 1.58 -5.11
CA CYS A 49 2.89 2.60 -5.99
C CYS A 49 4.22 2.11 -6.53
N THR A 50 4.26 1.64 -7.77
CA THR A 50 5.36 0.77 -8.23
C THR A 50 6.66 1.50 -8.58
N ASP A 51 6.68 2.84 -8.65
CA ASP A 51 7.91 3.60 -9.00
C ASP A 51 8.99 3.48 -7.91
N ASN A 52 8.66 2.97 -6.71
CA ASN A 52 9.62 2.68 -5.65
C ASN A 52 10.02 1.19 -5.56
N GLY A 53 9.60 0.37 -6.54
CA GLY A 53 9.92 -1.06 -6.63
C GLY A 53 8.99 -1.99 -5.87
N LEU A 54 8.06 -1.49 -5.05
CA LEU A 54 7.04 -2.33 -4.42
C LEU A 54 5.94 -2.67 -5.41
N SER A 55 5.67 -3.96 -5.61
CA SER A 55 4.65 -4.45 -6.54
C SER A 55 4.02 -5.73 -6.02
N THR A 56 2.87 -6.08 -6.59
CA THR A 56 2.19 -7.35 -6.31
C THR A 56 3.10 -8.54 -6.62
N ALA A 57 3.83 -8.48 -7.73
CA ALA A 57 4.77 -9.53 -8.14
C ALA A 57 5.95 -9.71 -7.17
N LEU A 58 6.49 -8.61 -6.62
CA LEU A 58 7.55 -8.70 -5.61
C LEU A 58 7.04 -9.41 -4.35
N VAL A 59 5.85 -9.04 -3.89
CA VAL A 59 5.23 -9.64 -2.70
C VAL A 59 4.90 -11.11 -2.95
N GLU A 60 4.38 -11.46 -4.12
CA GLU A 60 4.14 -12.84 -4.53
C GLU A 60 5.42 -13.68 -4.49
N GLY A 61 6.55 -13.13 -4.94
CA GLY A 61 7.86 -13.76 -4.82
C GLY A 61 8.29 -14.01 -3.37
N LEU A 62 8.04 -13.07 -2.45
CA LEU A 62 8.32 -13.25 -1.02
C LEU A 62 7.44 -14.35 -0.40
N VAL A 63 6.16 -14.38 -0.77
CA VAL A 63 5.22 -15.43 -0.35
C VAL A 63 5.70 -16.80 -0.83
N ALA A 64 6.09 -16.91 -2.11
CA ALA A 64 6.60 -18.15 -2.69
C ALA A 64 7.92 -18.62 -2.04
N ALA A 65 8.77 -17.68 -1.62
CA ALA A 65 10.00 -17.97 -0.89
C ALA A 65 9.78 -18.37 0.58
N GLY A 66 8.53 -18.34 1.07
CA GLY A 66 8.20 -18.74 2.44
C GLY A 66 8.57 -17.69 3.50
N GLU A 67 8.74 -16.42 3.10
CA GLU A 67 9.08 -15.33 4.02
C GLU A 67 8.00 -15.20 5.11
N PRO A 68 8.34 -15.40 6.41
CA PRO A 68 7.34 -15.44 7.47
C PRO A 68 6.50 -14.16 7.58
N SER A 69 7.12 -13.01 7.31
CA SER A 69 6.44 -11.70 7.32
C SER A 69 5.42 -11.55 6.17
N ALA A 70 5.61 -12.26 5.06
CA ALA A 70 4.72 -12.22 3.91
C ALA A 70 3.47 -13.11 4.07
N ARG A 71 3.43 -14.00 5.07
CA ARG A 71 2.28 -14.91 5.29
C ARG A 71 0.97 -14.18 5.54
N ALA A 72 1.00 -13.01 6.19
CA ALA A 72 -0.21 -12.22 6.43
C ALA A 72 -0.81 -11.67 5.13
N LEU A 73 -0.04 -11.63 4.04
CA LEU A 73 -0.43 -11.08 2.74
C LEU A 73 -1.22 -12.10 1.90
N THR A 74 -1.37 -13.34 2.35
CA THR A 74 -2.14 -14.37 1.64
C THR A 74 -3.56 -14.53 2.16
N ASP A 75 -4.05 -13.56 2.96
CA ASP A 75 -5.43 -13.56 3.42
C ASP A 75 -6.38 -13.49 2.21
N PRO A 76 -7.33 -14.43 2.08
CA PRO A 76 -8.22 -14.50 0.91
C PRO A 76 -9.14 -13.28 0.75
N ARG A 77 -9.30 -12.47 1.80
CA ARG A 77 -10.10 -11.24 1.80
C ARG A 77 -9.29 -10.00 1.42
N THR A 78 -7.98 -10.15 1.22
CA THR A 78 -7.11 -9.05 0.79
C THR A 78 -6.90 -9.08 -0.72
N CYS A 79 -7.11 -7.94 -1.36
CA CYS A 79 -6.89 -7.76 -2.79
C CYS A 79 -5.75 -6.76 -3.06
N TYR A 80 -5.01 -6.98 -4.14
CA TYR A 80 -3.80 -6.22 -4.49
C TYR A 80 -3.94 -5.56 -5.85
N PHE A 81 -3.43 -4.33 -5.93
CA PHE A 81 -3.41 -3.52 -7.14
C PHE A 81 -2.05 -2.85 -7.28
N ASP A 82 -1.57 -2.75 -8.52
CA ASP A 82 -0.38 -2.02 -8.86
C ASP A 82 -0.77 -0.71 -9.57
N LEU A 83 -0.14 0.39 -9.17
CA LEU A 83 -0.34 1.72 -9.74
C LEU A 83 1.06 2.30 -10.09
N PRO A 84 1.35 2.61 -11.36
CA PRO A 84 2.66 3.09 -11.81
C PRO A 84 2.87 4.56 -11.44
N THR A 85 3.09 4.81 -10.15
CA THR A 85 3.25 6.15 -9.57
C THR A 85 4.31 6.15 -8.45
N GLY A 86 4.77 7.36 -8.10
CA GLY A 86 5.49 7.62 -6.85
C GLY A 86 4.59 7.53 -5.60
N HIS A 87 5.12 7.93 -4.44
CA HIS A 87 4.50 7.72 -3.13
C HIS A 87 3.21 8.53 -2.90
N TRP A 88 2.96 9.56 -3.72
CA TRP A 88 1.84 10.48 -3.58
C TRP A 88 0.84 10.39 -4.75
N PRO A 89 0.24 9.22 -5.02
CA PRO A 89 -0.67 9.03 -6.14
C PRO A 89 -1.90 9.93 -6.07
N MET A 90 -2.33 10.30 -4.87
CA MET A 90 -3.44 11.24 -4.67
C MET A 90 -3.11 12.67 -5.12
N LEU A 91 -1.83 12.99 -5.34
CA LEU A 91 -1.36 14.29 -5.85
C LEU A 91 -0.90 14.20 -7.30
N SER A 92 -0.24 13.10 -7.68
CA SER A 92 0.36 12.93 -9.02
C SER A 92 -0.60 12.32 -10.06
N ALA A 93 -1.52 11.44 -9.64
CA ALA A 93 -2.44 10.73 -10.52
C ALA A 93 -3.80 10.43 -9.84
N PRO A 94 -4.54 11.46 -9.39
CA PRO A 94 -5.75 11.28 -8.59
C PRO A 94 -6.86 10.51 -9.33
N GLU A 95 -7.00 10.69 -10.64
CA GLU A 95 -8.00 9.96 -11.45
C GLU A 95 -7.68 8.47 -11.51
N ALA A 96 -6.41 8.13 -11.74
CA ALA A 96 -5.96 6.73 -11.80
C ALA A 96 -6.12 6.05 -10.43
N LEU A 97 -5.75 6.74 -9.34
CA LEU A 97 -5.98 6.24 -7.98
C LEU A 97 -7.48 6.04 -7.71
N THR A 98 -8.33 6.98 -8.12
CA THR A 98 -9.78 6.87 -7.94
C THR A 98 -10.34 5.65 -8.66
N ALA A 99 -9.91 5.39 -9.89
CA ALA A 99 -10.32 4.21 -10.64
C ALA A 99 -9.92 2.91 -9.92
N VAL A 100 -8.71 2.83 -9.36
CA VAL A 100 -8.26 1.68 -8.57
C VAL A 100 -9.11 1.51 -7.31
N LEU A 101 -9.41 2.59 -6.58
CA LEU A 101 -10.22 2.53 -5.36
C LEU A 101 -11.66 2.07 -5.64
N LEU A 102 -12.26 2.49 -6.76
CA LEU A 102 -13.59 2.02 -7.18
C LEU A 102 -13.59 0.52 -7.48
N ARG A 103 -12.56 0.03 -8.17
CA ARG A 103 -12.38 -1.40 -8.46
C ARG A 103 -12.16 -2.22 -7.18
N ALA A 104 -11.35 -1.70 -6.25
CA ALA A 104 -11.16 -2.29 -4.93
C ALA A 104 -12.48 -2.39 -4.15
N ALA A 105 -13.29 -1.33 -4.15
CA ALA A 105 -14.61 -1.32 -3.52
C ALA A 105 -15.59 -2.33 -4.15
N ALA A 106 -15.42 -2.65 -5.44
CA ALA A 106 -16.17 -3.68 -6.14
C ALA A 106 -15.65 -5.12 -5.87
N GLY A 107 -14.61 -5.29 -5.05
CA GLY A 107 -14.02 -6.60 -4.72
C GLY A 107 -13.10 -7.18 -5.79
N GLU A 108 -12.67 -6.35 -6.75
CA GLU A 108 -11.67 -6.72 -7.75
C GLU A 108 -10.25 -6.74 -7.15
N GLY A 109 -9.28 -7.14 -7.97
CA GLY A 109 -7.86 -7.11 -7.63
C GLY A 109 -7.24 -8.50 -7.60
N HIS A 110 -5.92 -8.55 -7.57
CA HIS A 110 -5.17 -9.79 -7.47
C HIS A 110 -5.24 -10.32 -6.04
N ARG A 111 -5.30 -11.65 -5.87
CA ARG A 111 -5.24 -12.30 -4.54
C ARG A 111 -4.01 -13.18 -4.51
N LEU A 112 -3.19 -12.98 -3.48
CA LEU A 112 -2.01 -13.80 -3.28
C LEU A 112 -2.41 -15.12 -2.63
N THR A 113 -1.93 -16.23 -3.19
CA THR A 113 -2.14 -17.56 -2.61
C THR A 113 -0.90 -18.01 -1.87
N ALA A 114 -1.08 -18.61 -0.70
CA ALA A 114 0.02 -19.27 -0.01
C ALA A 114 0.59 -20.41 -0.89
N PRO A 115 1.92 -20.64 -0.87
CA PRO A 115 2.49 -21.79 -1.55
C PRO A 115 1.89 -23.07 -0.98
N ALA A 116 1.65 -24.07 -1.85
CA ALA A 116 1.24 -25.38 -1.40
C ALA A 116 2.26 -25.92 -0.39
N THR A 117 1.79 -26.38 0.77
CA THR A 117 2.69 -27.05 1.73
C THR A 117 3.18 -28.34 1.07
N PRO A 118 4.50 -28.62 1.04
CA PRO A 118 5.03 -29.88 0.53
C PRO A 118 4.58 -31.08 1.37
#